data_AF-A0A843ENQ0-F1
#
_entry.id   AF-A0A843ENQ0-F1
#
_cell.length_a   1.000
_cell.length_b   1.000
_cell.length_c   1.000
_cell.angle_alpha   90.00
_cell.angle_beta   90.00
_cell.angle_gamma   90.00
#
_symmetry.space_group_name_H-M   'P 1'
#
loop_
_entity.id
_entity.type
_entity.pdbx_description
1 polymer ?
#
loop_
_entity_poly.entity_id
_entity_poly.type
_entity_poly.pdbx_seq_one_letter_code
_entity_poly.pdbx_strand_id
1 'polypeptide(L)'
;MTFTVKEICQEIWNLEEKYELNHKEIQGCYPWQLIRMYLYYEITRKTNVFESAQQSSLSLFDKINSFFPFLKNSILSNPLSGRENVDVLIFDHPRKVIFEDEYQDIYSYFLKDTLNQYGKSFETIESPYLNHHFRNNENIKENNVRFNDRILLGSFIHKTWNRGKLPFTDDEKQLINAIKDELETAFKIEIDLFR
;
A
#
# COMPACT_ATOMS: atom_id res chain seq x y z
N MET A 1 -12.34 -28.54 -6.10
CA MET A 1 -13.62 -27.91 -5.70
C MET A 1 -13.55 -26.49 -6.23
N THR A 2 -14.48 -26.09 -7.08
CA THR A 2 -14.45 -24.76 -7.69
C THR A 2 -15.40 -23.89 -6.88
N PHE A 3 -14.85 -22.92 -6.15
CA PHE A 3 -15.65 -21.93 -5.44
C PHE A 3 -16.15 -20.87 -6.42
N THR A 4 -17.21 -20.16 -6.05
CA THR A 4 -17.68 -18.95 -6.71
C THR A 4 -17.36 -17.73 -5.85
N VAL A 5 -17.36 -16.54 -6.46
CA VAL A 5 -17.22 -15.28 -5.71
C VAL A 5 -18.28 -15.17 -4.61
N LYS A 6 -19.53 -15.59 -4.90
CA LYS A 6 -20.63 -15.54 -3.95
C LYS A 6 -20.37 -16.42 -2.73
N GLU A 7 -19.89 -17.65 -2.93
CA GLU A 7 -19.57 -18.57 -1.83
C GLU A 7 -18.45 -18.03 -0.96
N ILE A 8 -17.39 -17.50 -1.57
CA ILE A 8 -16.27 -16.90 -0.81
C ILE A 8 -16.76 -15.71 0.02
N CYS A 9 -17.54 -14.80 -0.57
CA CYS A 9 -18.08 -13.66 0.17
C CYS A 9 -19.00 -14.11 1.31
N GLN A 10 -19.84 -15.13 1.07
CA GLN A 10 -20.76 -15.60 2.09
C GLN A 10 -20.03 -16.18 3.30
N GLU A 11 -18.98 -16.97 3.10
CA GLU A 11 -18.18 -17.51 4.22
C GLU A 11 -17.48 -16.40 5.00
N ILE A 12 -16.95 -15.38 4.31
CA ILE A 12 -16.36 -14.20 4.96
C ILE A 12 -17.42 -13.46 5.79
N TRP A 13 -18.62 -13.21 5.24
CA TRP A 13 -19.70 -12.54 5.96
C TRP A 13 -20.21 -13.35 7.16
N ASN A 14 -20.30 -14.67 7.02
CA ASN A 14 -20.68 -15.55 8.13
C ASN A 14 -19.68 -15.41 9.30
N LEU A 15 -18.38 -15.35 9.00
CA LEU A 15 -17.34 -15.10 10.02
C LEU A 15 -17.42 -13.69 10.61
N GLU A 16 -17.67 -12.68 9.77
CA GLU A 16 -17.86 -11.30 10.21
C GLU A 16 -18.99 -11.18 11.23
N GLU A 17 -20.11 -11.83 10.96
CA GLU A 17 -21.28 -11.85 11.85
C GLU A 17 -21.00 -12.67 13.11
N LYS A 18 -20.47 -13.88 12.97
CA LYS A 18 -20.19 -14.80 14.08
C LYS A 18 -19.28 -14.20 15.14
N TYR A 19 -18.26 -13.47 14.72
CA TYR A 19 -17.23 -12.91 15.60
C TYR A 19 -17.32 -11.39 15.78
N GLU A 20 -18.34 -10.74 15.19
CA GLU A 20 -18.50 -9.28 15.16
C GLU A 20 -17.24 -8.55 14.66
N LEU A 21 -16.55 -9.12 13.65
CA LEU A 21 -15.18 -8.73 13.28
C LEU A 21 -15.04 -7.26 12.87
N ASN A 22 -16.10 -6.68 12.32
CA ASN A 22 -16.13 -5.28 11.91
C ASN A 22 -16.01 -4.30 13.10
N HIS A 23 -16.28 -4.75 14.33
CA HIS A 23 -16.22 -3.95 15.55
C HIS A 23 -15.19 -4.44 16.56
N LYS A 24 -14.47 -5.53 16.26
CA LYS A 24 -13.42 -6.04 17.15
C LYS A 24 -12.17 -5.18 17.04
N GLU A 25 -11.73 -4.69 18.19
CA GLU A 25 -10.44 -4.04 18.33
C GLU A 25 -9.39 -5.03 18.83
N ILE A 26 -8.21 -4.94 18.25
CA ILE A 26 -6.97 -5.58 18.74
C ILE A 26 -5.99 -4.43 18.93
N GLN A 27 -5.59 -4.19 20.18
CA GLN A 27 -4.64 -3.13 20.55
C GLN A 27 -5.02 -1.73 20.02
N GLY A 28 -6.30 -1.37 20.09
CA GLY A 28 -6.83 -0.06 19.64
C GLY A 28 -6.93 0.11 18.12
N CYS A 29 -6.76 -0.97 17.36
CA CYS A 29 -6.94 -1.01 15.91
C CYS A 29 -8.09 -1.94 15.54
N TYR A 30 -8.79 -1.68 14.44
CA TYR A 30 -9.79 -2.58 13.86
C TYR A 30 -9.14 -3.45 12.76
N PRO A 31 -8.42 -4.54 13.11
CA PRO A 31 -7.60 -5.29 12.16
C PRO A 31 -8.40 -5.84 10.99
N TRP A 32 -9.61 -6.31 11.24
CA TRP A 32 -10.44 -6.93 10.21
C TRP A 32 -10.74 -5.98 9.06
N GLN A 33 -11.07 -4.73 9.36
CA GLN A 33 -11.34 -3.71 8.35
C GLN A 33 -10.11 -3.47 7.46
N LEU A 34 -8.90 -3.63 8.01
CA LEU A 34 -7.65 -3.49 7.28
C LEU A 34 -7.34 -4.71 6.40
N ILE A 35 -7.64 -5.93 6.87
CA ILE A 35 -7.20 -7.17 6.20
C ILE A 35 -8.25 -7.81 5.29
N ARG A 36 -9.56 -7.54 5.47
CA ARG A 36 -10.65 -8.29 4.82
C ARG A 36 -10.54 -8.37 3.29
N MET A 37 -10.14 -7.27 2.64
CA MET A 37 -9.98 -7.25 1.17
C MET A 37 -8.74 -8.02 0.73
N TYR A 38 -7.63 -7.93 1.47
CA TYR A 38 -6.42 -8.71 1.19
C TYR A 38 -6.70 -10.20 1.33
N LEU A 39 -7.41 -10.59 2.39
CA LEU A 39 -7.83 -11.96 2.63
C LEU A 39 -8.73 -12.48 1.50
N TYR A 40 -9.73 -11.69 1.08
CA TYR A 40 -10.59 -12.02 -0.06
C TYR A 40 -9.78 -12.29 -1.35
N TYR A 41 -8.83 -11.41 -1.69
CA TYR A 41 -7.98 -11.61 -2.87
C TYR A 41 -7.02 -12.79 -2.72
N GLU A 42 -6.54 -13.08 -1.51
CA GLU A 42 -5.71 -14.25 -1.26
C GLU A 42 -6.50 -15.55 -1.43
N ILE A 43 -7.72 -15.63 -0.87
CA ILE A 43 -8.59 -16.80 -0.99
C ILE A 43 -8.94 -17.02 -2.46
N THR A 44 -9.47 -16.01 -3.15
CA THR A 44 -9.87 -16.10 -4.57
C THR A 44 -8.71 -16.53 -5.48
N ARG A 45 -7.48 -16.09 -5.21
CA ARG A 45 -6.27 -16.54 -5.92
C ARG A 45 -5.93 -18.00 -5.59
N LYS A 46 -5.94 -18.39 -4.31
CA LYS A 46 -5.59 -19.76 -3.89
C LYS A 46 -6.66 -20.79 -4.30
N THR A 47 -7.91 -20.37 -4.47
CA THR A 47 -9.02 -21.21 -4.96
C THR A 47 -9.18 -21.18 -6.48
N ASN A 48 -8.32 -20.47 -7.21
CA ASN A 48 -8.38 -20.28 -8.67
C ASN A 48 -9.69 -19.68 -9.19
N VAL A 49 -10.39 -18.88 -8.35
CA VAL A 49 -11.59 -18.13 -8.77
C VAL A 49 -11.20 -16.92 -9.59
N PHE A 50 -10.12 -16.25 -9.20
CA PHE A 50 -9.47 -15.25 -10.02
C PHE A 50 -8.18 -15.83 -10.58
N GLU A 51 -7.96 -15.60 -11.88
CA GLU A 51 -6.61 -15.70 -12.42
C GLU A 51 -5.74 -14.69 -11.69
N SER A 52 -4.50 -15.08 -11.38
CA SER A 52 -3.52 -14.15 -10.83
C SER A 52 -3.47 -12.92 -11.72
N ALA A 53 -3.82 -11.75 -11.17
CA ALA A 53 -3.62 -10.49 -11.87
C ALA A 53 -2.18 -10.50 -12.38
N GLN A 54 -2.03 -10.33 -13.69
CA GLN A 54 -0.80 -10.54 -14.44
C GLN A 54 0.22 -9.44 -14.10
N GLN A 55 0.65 -9.34 -12.85
CA GLN A 55 1.91 -8.72 -12.51
C GLN A 55 2.95 -9.80 -12.67
N SER A 56 3.60 -9.81 -13.83
CA SER A 56 4.85 -10.55 -14.01
C SER A 56 5.73 -10.26 -12.80
N SER A 57 6.12 -11.31 -12.06
CA SER A 57 7.02 -11.14 -10.93
C SER A 57 8.25 -10.41 -11.41
N LEU A 58 8.51 -9.21 -10.88
CA LEU A 58 9.71 -8.44 -11.22
C LEU A 58 10.93 -9.35 -11.10
N SER A 59 11.80 -9.34 -12.12
CA SER A 59 13.02 -10.12 -12.06
C SER A 59 13.88 -9.64 -10.88
N LEU A 60 14.80 -10.48 -10.41
CA LEU A 60 15.76 -10.06 -9.38
C LEU A 60 16.55 -8.82 -9.83
N PHE A 61 16.83 -8.72 -11.13
CA PHE A 61 17.49 -7.56 -11.72
C PHE A 61 16.63 -6.29 -11.63
N ASP A 62 15.35 -6.37 -11.95
CA ASP A 62 14.42 -5.23 -11.85
C ASP A 62 14.25 -4.76 -10.39
N LYS A 63 14.23 -5.70 -9.45
CA LYS A 63 14.19 -5.39 -8.01
C LYS A 63 15.43 -4.63 -7.56
N ILE A 64 16.62 -5.04 -8.01
CA ILE A 64 17.87 -4.36 -7.68
C ILE A 64 17.91 -2.96 -8.33
N ASN A 65 17.55 -2.86 -9.61
CA ASN A 65 17.56 -1.60 -10.33
C ASN A 65 16.54 -0.59 -9.80
N SER A 66 15.42 -1.03 -9.25
CA SER A 66 14.45 -0.14 -8.58
C SER A 66 14.86 0.20 -7.15
N PHE A 67 15.63 -0.66 -6.47
CA PHE A 67 16.07 -0.42 -5.09
C PHE A 67 17.12 0.69 -4.96
N PHE A 68 18.06 0.80 -5.89
CA PHE A 68 19.10 1.84 -5.83
C PHE A 68 18.53 3.28 -5.92
N PRO A 69 17.67 3.62 -6.90
CA PRO A 69 16.97 4.90 -6.93
C PRO A 69 16.18 5.16 -5.65
N PHE A 70 15.44 4.17 -5.16
CA PHE A 70 14.65 4.27 -3.93
C PHE A 70 15.51 4.65 -2.71
N LEU A 71 16.67 4.01 -2.55
CA LEU A 71 17.59 4.33 -1.46
C LEU A 71 18.21 5.72 -1.62
N LYS A 72 18.60 6.10 -2.85
CA LYS A 72 19.13 7.43 -3.15
C LYS A 72 18.10 8.52 -2.83
N ASN A 73 16.86 8.33 -3.27
CA ASN A 73 15.73 9.23 -3.05
C ASN A 73 15.37 9.37 -1.56
N SER A 74 15.43 8.26 -0.82
CA SER A 74 15.22 8.23 0.64
C SER A 74 16.20 9.13 1.41
N ILE A 75 17.36 9.45 0.83
CA ILE A 75 18.39 10.28 1.46
C ILE A 75 18.36 11.70 0.89
N LEU A 76 18.38 11.84 -0.43
CA LEU A 76 18.57 13.14 -1.10
C LEU A 76 17.29 13.96 -1.27
N SER A 77 16.15 13.30 -1.36
CA SER A 77 14.86 13.94 -1.69
C SER A 77 13.79 13.66 -0.64
N ASN A 78 14.21 13.40 0.60
CA ASN A 78 13.32 13.09 1.70
C ASN A 78 12.49 14.33 2.15
N PRO A 79 11.17 14.19 2.37
CA PRO A 79 10.31 15.28 2.81
C PRO A 79 10.64 15.79 4.21
N LEU A 80 11.27 14.96 5.06
CA LEU A 80 11.69 15.36 6.42
C LEU A 80 12.94 16.28 6.44
N SER A 81 13.52 16.57 5.27
CA SER A 81 14.66 17.48 5.10
C SER A 81 14.32 18.66 4.17
N GLY A 82 13.02 18.94 4.00
CA GLY A 82 12.49 19.99 3.14
C GLY A 82 12.67 21.40 3.70
N ARG A 83 12.13 22.41 2.97
CA ARG A 83 12.10 23.79 3.45
C ARG A 83 11.12 23.90 4.62
N GLU A 84 11.53 24.58 5.70
CA GLU A 84 10.69 24.71 6.90
C GLU A 84 9.37 25.46 6.65
N ASN A 85 9.29 26.28 5.59
CA ASN A 85 8.10 27.07 5.27
C ASN A 85 7.76 26.98 3.77
N VAL A 86 6.66 26.31 3.44
CA VAL A 86 5.99 26.35 2.13
C VAL A 86 4.51 26.67 2.37
N ASP A 87 3.86 27.42 1.47
CA ASP A 87 2.45 27.79 1.64
C ASP A 87 1.53 26.57 1.50
N VAL A 88 1.87 25.65 0.58
CA VAL A 88 1.03 24.49 0.22
C VAL A 88 1.87 23.22 0.10
N LEU A 89 1.39 22.13 0.70
CA LEU A 89 1.88 20.78 0.46
C LEU A 89 0.89 20.04 -0.45
N ILE A 90 1.41 19.49 -1.55
CA ILE A 90 0.62 18.70 -2.50
C ILE A 90 0.98 17.23 -2.30
N PHE A 91 -0.02 16.40 -2.01
CA PHE A 91 0.14 14.95 -1.97
C PHE A 91 -0.26 14.36 -3.31
N ASP A 92 0.75 13.97 -4.07
CA ASP A 92 0.59 13.57 -5.45
C ASP A 92 0.14 12.11 -5.56
N HIS A 93 -0.81 11.83 -6.45
CA HIS A 93 -1.25 10.46 -6.64
C HIS A 93 -0.16 9.64 -7.37
N PRO A 94 0.18 8.42 -6.90
CA PRO A 94 1.27 7.63 -7.47
C PRO A 94 1.02 7.23 -8.93
N ARG A 95 -0.25 6.94 -9.27
CA ARG A 95 -0.62 6.63 -10.66
C ARG A 95 -0.66 7.91 -11.48
N LYS A 96 0.20 7.98 -12.49
CA LYS A 96 0.27 9.05 -13.49
C LYS A 96 -0.36 8.62 -14.81
N VAL A 97 -0.82 9.59 -15.60
CA VAL A 97 -1.19 9.42 -17.00
C VAL A 97 -0.25 10.23 -17.88
N ILE A 98 -0.05 9.80 -19.12
CA ILE A 98 0.69 10.58 -20.10
C ILE A 98 -0.30 11.52 -20.78
N PHE A 99 -0.05 12.83 -20.69
CA PHE A 99 -0.80 13.88 -21.36
C PHE A 99 0.19 14.89 -21.93
N GLU A 100 0.10 15.20 -23.23
CA GLU A 100 1.06 16.07 -23.93
C GLU A 100 2.53 15.66 -23.70
N ASP A 101 2.79 14.35 -23.86
CA ASP A 101 4.07 13.71 -23.58
C ASP A 101 4.55 13.76 -22.12
N GLU A 102 3.81 14.36 -21.18
CA GLU A 102 4.17 14.46 -19.77
C GLU A 102 3.41 13.51 -18.83
N TYR A 103 4.12 12.96 -17.83
CA TYR A 103 3.47 12.28 -16.71
C TYR A 103 2.78 13.28 -15.78
N GLN A 104 1.46 13.19 -15.73
CA GLN A 104 0.61 14.06 -14.93
C GLN A 104 -0.24 13.27 -13.93
N ASP A 105 -0.46 13.83 -12.75
CA ASP A 105 -1.50 13.34 -11.84
C ASP A 105 -2.85 13.90 -12.25
N ILE A 106 -3.78 12.99 -12.55
CA ILE A 106 -5.14 13.30 -12.97
C ILE A 106 -5.92 14.16 -11.97
N TYR A 107 -5.53 14.16 -10.69
CA TYR A 107 -6.23 14.89 -9.65
C TYR A 107 -5.61 16.27 -9.35
N SER A 108 -4.32 16.46 -9.65
CA SER A 108 -3.57 17.64 -9.18
C SER A 108 -2.76 18.37 -10.24
N TYR A 109 -2.78 17.95 -11.51
CA TYR A 109 -1.96 18.55 -12.58
C TYR A 109 -2.10 20.08 -12.69
N PHE A 110 -3.33 20.59 -12.61
CA PHE A 110 -3.64 22.03 -12.74
C PHE A 110 -3.24 22.86 -11.51
N LEU A 111 -3.02 22.21 -10.37
CA LEU A 111 -2.86 22.90 -9.08
C LEU A 111 -1.54 23.67 -9.05
N LYS A 112 -0.47 23.10 -9.62
CA LYS A 112 0.85 23.74 -9.70
C LYS A 112 0.77 25.08 -10.43
N ASP A 113 0.13 25.10 -11.60
CA ASP A 113 -0.04 26.33 -12.40
C ASP A 113 -0.87 27.37 -11.66
N THR A 114 -1.94 26.93 -11.00
CA THR A 114 -2.79 27.78 -10.19
C THR A 114 -2.00 28.45 -9.06
N LEU A 115 -1.19 27.67 -8.32
CA LEU A 115 -0.38 28.20 -7.22
C LEU A 115 0.70 29.16 -7.69
N ASN A 116 1.35 28.87 -8.83
CA ASN A 116 2.29 29.78 -9.47
C ASN A 116 1.62 31.12 -9.84
N GLN A 117 0.42 31.10 -10.41
CA GLN A 117 -0.34 32.32 -10.74
C GLN A 117 -0.66 33.16 -9.49
N TYR A 118 -0.97 32.50 -8.37
CA TYR A 118 -1.19 33.19 -7.09
C TYR A 118 0.10 33.55 -6.34
N GLY A 119 1.27 33.29 -6.90
CA GLY A 119 2.56 33.54 -6.25
C GLY A 119 2.74 32.74 -4.95
N LYS A 120 2.14 31.56 -4.86
CA LYS A 120 2.22 30.66 -3.69
C LYS A 120 3.36 29.67 -3.87
N SER A 121 4.16 29.53 -2.81
CA SER A 121 5.19 28.50 -2.74
C SER A 121 4.56 27.14 -2.44
N PHE A 122 5.07 26.08 -3.06
CA PHE A 122 4.57 24.73 -2.80
C PHE A 122 5.66 23.68 -2.87
N GLU A 123 5.44 22.57 -2.17
CA GLU A 123 6.24 21.35 -2.29
C GLU A 123 5.30 20.16 -2.54
N THR A 124 5.71 19.29 -3.47
CA THR A 124 4.96 18.11 -3.85
C THR A 124 5.61 16.88 -3.22
N ILE A 125 4.82 16.12 -2.47
CA ILE A 125 5.22 14.85 -1.89
C ILE A 125 4.69 13.74 -2.79
N GLU A 126 5.61 13.05 -3.46
CA GLU A 126 5.30 11.99 -4.40
C GLU A 126 5.54 10.61 -3.80
N SER A 127 4.60 9.70 -4.05
CA SER A 127 4.74 8.28 -3.73
C SER A 127 5.07 7.48 -5.00
N PRO A 128 5.97 6.49 -4.92
CA PRO A 128 6.31 5.68 -6.09
C PRO A 128 5.13 4.80 -6.52
N TYR A 129 5.00 4.57 -7.83
CA TYR A 129 4.11 3.55 -8.39
C TYR A 129 4.94 2.39 -8.90
N LEU A 130 4.67 1.17 -8.40
CA LEU A 130 5.46 -0.03 -8.75
C LEU A 130 6.98 0.16 -8.56
N ASN A 131 7.40 0.87 -7.51
CA ASN A 131 8.80 1.23 -7.22
C ASN A 131 9.46 2.19 -8.22
N HIS A 132 8.67 2.91 -9.02
CA HIS A 132 9.15 3.93 -9.94
C HIS A 132 8.46 5.28 -9.71
N HIS A 133 9.25 6.34 -9.86
CA HIS A 133 8.78 7.72 -9.96
C HIS A 133 8.65 8.08 -11.44
N PHE A 134 7.43 8.12 -11.94
CA PHE A 134 7.17 8.38 -13.35
C PHE A 134 7.26 9.87 -13.65
N ARG A 135 8.39 10.28 -14.22
CA ARG A 135 8.72 11.67 -14.55
C ARG A 135 9.46 11.76 -15.88
N ASN A 136 9.28 12.88 -16.56
CA ASN A 136 10.00 13.22 -17.77
C ASN A 136 11.36 13.85 -17.46
N ASN A 137 12.27 13.90 -18.43
CA ASN A 137 13.57 14.59 -18.29
C ASN A 137 13.42 16.07 -17.86
N GLU A 138 12.32 16.71 -18.24
CA GLU A 138 11.99 18.09 -17.87
C GLU A 138 11.55 18.18 -16.40
N ASN A 139 10.67 17.26 -15.97
CA ASN A 139 10.12 17.24 -14.61
C ASN A 139 11.02 16.54 -13.57
N ILE A 140 12.06 15.81 -13.98
CA ILE A 140 13.05 15.18 -13.09
C ILE A 140 13.83 16.22 -12.27
N LYS A 141 13.97 17.46 -12.79
CA LYS A 141 14.74 18.53 -12.16
C LYS A 141 13.90 19.50 -11.32
N GLU A 142 12.60 19.22 -11.18
CA GLU A 142 11.72 20.00 -10.31
C GLU A 142 12.23 19.99 -8.86
N ASN A 143 12.74 21.14 -8.40
CA ASN A 143 13.34 21.28 -7.07
C ASN A 143 12.31 21.33 -5.93
N ASN A 144 11.01 21.34 -6.25
CA ASN A 144 9.88 21.40 -5.32
C ASN A 144 9.26 20.01 -5.08
N VAL A 145 9.99 18.94 -5.34
CA VAL A 145 9.48 17.57 -5.20
C VAL A 145 10.30 16.79 -4.19
N ARG A 146 9.59 16.11 -3.31
CA ARG A 146 10.14 15.18 -2.33
C ARG A 146 9.49 13.81 -2.50
N PHE A 147 10.26 12.76 -2.23
CA PHE A 147 9.83 11.38 -2.35
C PHE A 147 9.57 10.77 -0.97
N ASN A 148 8.42 10.11 -0.83
CA ASN A 148 8.05 9.40 0.41
C ASN A 148 8.92 8.17 0.72
N ASP A 149 9.93 7.89 -0.11
CA ASP A 149 10.81 6.74 -0.02
C ASP A 149 11.44 6.57 1.36
N ARG A 150 11.81 7.66 2.05
CA ARG A 150 12.36 7.59 3.42
C ARG A 150 11.36 6.99 4.41
N ILE A 151 10.10 7.42 4.34
CA ILE A 151 9.02 6.94 5.20
C ILE A 151 8.73 5.47 4.87
N LEU A 152 8.68 5.12 3.59
CA LEU A 152 8.48 3.75 3.13
C LEU A 152 9.61 2.82 3.58
N LEU A 153 10.86 3.26 3.46
CA LEU A 153 12.04 2.51 3.90
C LEU A 153 12.04 2.31 5.41
N GLY A 154 11.75 3.37 6.18
CA GLY A 154 11.62 3.29 7.63
C GLY A 154 10.52 2.32 8.06
N SER A 155 9.36 2.38 7.39
CA SER A 155 8.23 1.48 7.63
C SER A 155 8.59 0.03 7.31
N PHE A 156 9.27 -0.21 6.18
CA PHE A 156 9.75 -1.53 5.79
C PHE A 156 10.73 -2.11 6.81
N ILE A 157 11.71 -1.33 7.24
CA ILE A 157 12.70 -1.71 8.25
C ILE A 157 12.01 -2.03 9.58
N HIS A 158 11.13 -1.13 10.05
CA HIS A 158 10.38 -1.30 11.29
C HIS A 158 9.52 -2.57 11.24
N LYS A 159 8.76 -2.78 10.17
CA LYS A 159 7.96 -3.99 9.96
C LYS A 159 8.84 -5.24 9.97
N THR A 160 9.98 -5.21 9.29
CA THR A 160 10.90 -6.35 9.20
C THR A 160 11.49 -6.72 10.56
N TRP A 161 11.93 -5.73 11.35
CA TRP A 161 12.50 -5.97 12.68
C TRP A 161 11.47 -6.40 13.72
N ASN A 162 10.22 -5.97 13.58
CA ASN A 162 9.13 -6.29 14.50
C ASN A 162 8.23 -7.43 14.00
N ARG A 163 8.60 -8.08 12.88
CA ARG A 163 7.85 -9.19 12.31
C ARG A 163 7.74 -10.33 13.32
N GLY A 164 6.51 -10.77 13.60
CA GLY A 164 6.21 -11.83 14.56
C GLY A 164 6.46 -11.46 16.04
N LYS A 165 6.77 -10.19 16.33
CA LYS A 165 7.03 -9.72 17.71
C LYS A 165 5.85 -8.92 18.29
N LEU A 166 4.73 -8.84 17.58
CA LEU A 166 3.53 -8.20 18.10
C LEU A 166 3.03 -8.99 19.32
N PRO A 167 2.97 -8.37 20.51
CA PRO A 167 2.62 -9.07 21.74
C PRO A 167 1.10 -9.22 21.83
N PHE A 168 0.53 -10.14 21.06
CA PHE A 168 -0.90 -10.46 21.19
C PHE A 168 -1.18 -11.10 22.55
N THR A 169 -2.30 -10.71 23.16
CA THR A 169 -2.86 -11.41 24.33
C THR A 169 -3.32 -12.81 23.94
N ASP A 170 -3.54 -13.68 24.92
CA ASP A 170 -3.97 -15.06 24.62
C ASP A 170 -5.38 -15.09 24.01
N ASP A 171 -6.27 -14.18 24.41
CA ASP A 171 -7.60 -14.01 23.82
C ASP A 171 -7.50 -13.55 22.35
N GLU A 172 -6.62 -12.59 22.06
CA GLU A 172 -6.36 -12.13 20.68
C GLU A 172 -5.82 -13.28 19.82
N LYS A 173 -4.86 -14.07 20.33
CA LYS A 173 -4.33 -15.24 19.62
C LYS A 173 -5.43 -16.28 19.37
N GLN A 174 -6.28 -16.53 20.37
CA GLN A 174 -7.37 -17.49 20.25
C GLN A 174 -8.35 -17.07 19.16
N LEU A 175 -8.75 -15.79 19.14
CA LEU A 175 -9.61 -15.24 18.10
C LEU A 175 -8.98 -15.37 16.72
N ILE A 176 -7.71 -14.97 16.58
CA ILE A 176 -6.97 -15.03 15.32
C ILE A 176 -6.89 -16.47 14.80
N ASN A 177 -6.55 -17.43 15.66
CA ASN A 177 -6.46 -18.84 15.29
C ASN A 177 -7.83 -19.42 14.95
N ALA A 178 -8.88 -19.07 15.69
CA ALA A 178 -10.23 -19.54 15.39
C ALA A 178 -10.71 -19.08 14.00
N ILE A 179 -10.48 -17.81 13.65
CA ILE A 179 -10.80 -17.26 12.33
C ILE A 179 -9.98 -17.99 11.25
N LYS A 180 -8.68 -18.16 11.50
CA LYS A 180 -7.77 -18.86 10.59
C LYS A 180 -8.25 -20.28 10.32
N ASP A 181 -8.47 -21.07 11.37
CA ASP A 181 -8.83 -22.48 11.26
C ASP A 181 -10.16 -22.67 10.50
N GLU A 182 -11.15 -21.79 10.72
CA GLU A 182 -12.41 -21.83 9.99
C GLU A 182 -12.25 -21.53 8.51
N LEU A 183 -11.48 -20.50 8.16
CA LEU A 183 -11.21 -20.16 6.77
C LEU A 183 -10.41 -21.26 6.07
N GLU A 184 -9.36 -21.79 6.71
CA GLU A 184 -8.54 -22.87 6.15
C GLU A 184 -9.36 -24.15 5.96
N THR A 185 -10.26 -24.45 6.89
CA THR A 185 -11.18 -25.59 6.78
C THR A 185 -12.20 -25.40 5.66
N ALA A 186 -12.83 -24.22 5.58
CA ALA A 186 -13.85 -23.91 4.58
C ALA A 186 -13.28 -23.97 3.16
N PHE A 187 -12.11 -23.38 2.95
CA PHE A 187 -11.53 -23.22 1.61
C PHE A 187 -10.47 -24.27 1.26
N LYS A 188 -10.01 -25.08 2.22
CA LYS A 188 -8.95 -26.10 2.06
C LYS A 188 -7.65 -25.52 1.52
N ILE A 189 -7.26 -24.37 2.07
CA ILE A 189 -6.04 -23.64 1.73
C ILE A 189 -5.37 -23.19 3.03
N GLU A 190 -4.06 -22.98 3.00
CA GLU A 190 -3.34 -22.31 4.09
C GLU A 190 -3.57 -20.79 3.99
N ILE A 191 -3.73 -20.09 5.11
CA ILE A 191 -3.97 -18.64 5.17
C ILE A 191 -3.06 -18.02 6.22
N ASP A 192 -2.57 -16.82 5.93
CA ASP A 192 -1.78 -16.03 6.87
C ASP A 192 -2.47 -14.68 7.14
N LEU A 193 -3.11 -14.55 8.30
CA LEU A 193 -3.93 -13.37 8.63
C LEU A 193 -3.11 -12.14 9.05
N PHE A 194 -1.95 -12.30 9.71
CA PHE A 194 -1.24 -11.21 10.40
C PHE A 194 0.29 -11.22 10.27
N ARG A 195 0.81 -11.61 9.09
CA ARG A 195 2.23 -11.77 8.79
C ARG A 195 3.15 -10.55 8.93
#